data_AF-A0A939K123-F1
#
_entry.id   AF-A0A939K123-F1
#
_cell.length_a   1.000
_cell.length_b   1.000
_cell.length_c   1.000
_cell.angle_alpha   90.00
_cell.angle_beta   90.00
_cell.angle_gamma   90.00
#
_symmetry.space_group_name_H-M   'P 1'
#
loop_
_entity.id
_entity.type
_entity.pdbx_description
1 polymer ?
#
loop_
_entity_poly.entity_id
_entity_poly.type
_entity_poly.pdbx_seq_one_letter_code
_entity_poly.pdbx_strand_id
1 'polypeptide(L)'
;MNRLLLLLTISLGLAQCKQPAPEPAPVDYKKEAIRVMSALKPQVVGTWVLNRVQINAQRYNMASYGAKLVADTTFQDFATITIQQPLKLWDTPEDPGAPQFSGSIRFRGKTYPLYFRTMAGYERIEKGTGYVALFTLYYNFPNGPLPNDPELRFLTTVRIEDHYSMEIGADGKTMLWKAFNNSLTQIDMRKQ
;
A
#
# COMPACT_ATOMS: atom_id res chain seq x y z
N MET A 1 21.77 78.58 37.22
CA MET A 1 20.57 77.84 36.75
C MET A 1 20.75 77.51 35.28
N ASN A 2 20.33 76.40 34.68
CA ASN A 2 19.98 75.04 35.07
C ASN A 2 19.59 74.35 33.73
N ARG A 3 19.74 73.02 33.64
CA ARG A 3 19.20 72.05 32.63
C ARG A 3 20.09 71.73 31.41
N LEU A 4 20.85 70.62 31.47
CA LEU A 4 20.46 69.21 31.16
C LEU A 4 20.11 69.04 29.66
N LEU A 5 20.92 68.42 28.78
CA LEU A 5 21.51 67.06 28.76
C LEU A 5 20.40 65.98 28.68
N LEU A 6 20.25 65.31 27.52
CA LEU A 6 19.41 64.14 27.15
C LEU A 6 18.90 64.36 25.70
N LEU A 7 19.03 63.50 24.70
CA LEU A 7 19.25 62.05 24.60
C LEU A 7 19.99 61.75 23.29
N LEU A 8 21.07 60.99 23.40
CA LEU A 8 21.84 60.45 22.28
C LEU A 8 22.04 58.97 22.55
N THR A 9 20.95 58.20 22.49
CA THR A 9 20.97 56.74 22.61
C THR A 9 19.73 56.14 21.97
N ILE A 10 19.88 54.91 21.48
CA ILE A 10 18.84 53.99 20.98
C ILE A 10 18.68 53.97 19.44
N SER A 11 19.65 53.34 18.76
CA SER A 11 19.37 52.56 17.55
C SER A 11 20.49 51.55 17.24
N LEU A 12 20.90 50.76 18.24
CA LEU A 12 21.67 49.53 18.04
C LEU A 12 20.96 48.41 18.80
N GLY A 13 20.00 47.74 18.15
CA GLY A 13 19.28 46.69 18.85
C GLY A 13 18.24 45.92 18.06
N LEU A 14 18.43 45.63 16.76
CA LEU A 14 17.54 44.68 16.05
C LEU A 14 18.26 43.84 14.97
N ALA A 15 19.55 43.55 15.14
CA ALA A 15 20.24 42.56 14.31
C ALA A 15 20.63 41.32 15.12
N GLN A 16 19.68 40.75 15.89
CA GLN A 16 19.80 39.34 16.25
C GLN A 16 19.43 38.53 15.01
N CYS A 17 20.43 38.30 14.15
CA CYS A 17 20.38 37.23 13.16
C CYS A 17 20.08 35.94 13.93
N LYS A 18 18.82 35.49 13.90
CA LYS A 18 18.48 34.12 14.27
C LYS A 18 19.37 33.23 13.41
N GLN A 19 20.30 32.50 14.04
CA GLN A 19 21.03 31.47 13.33
C GLN A 19 19.99 30.57 12.66
N PRO A 20 20.16 30.24 11.37
CA PRO A 20 19.30 29.29 10.70
C PRO A 20 19.21 28.04 11.57
N ALA A 21 18.00 27.54 11.79
CA ALA A 21 17.84 26.27 12.48
C ALA A 21 18.72 25.24 11.75
N PRO A 22 19.48 24.41 12.49
CA PRO A 22 20.30 23.39 11.87
C PRO A 22 19.42 22.53 10.95
N GLU A 23 19.89 22.33 9.71
CA GLU A 23 19.16 21.50 8.75
C GLU A 23 18.94 20.10 9.35
N PRO A 24 17.74 19.51 9.18
CA PRO A 24 17.49 18.18 9.65
C PRO A 24 18.48 17.20 9.01
N ALA A 25 18.98 16.26 9.80
CA ALA A 25 19.90 15.24 9.32
C ALA A 25 19.26 14.47 8.14
N PRO A 26 20.04 14.10 7.10
CA PRO A 26 19.53 13.31 5.99
C PRO A 26 18.90 12.00 6.46
N VAL A 27 17.76 11.63 5.87
CA VAL A 27 17.07 10.38 6.17
C VAL A 27 17.87 9.19 5.60
N ASP A 28 18.15 8.19 6.42
CA ASP A 28 18.64 6.89 5.95
C ASP A 28 17.47 6.06 5.42
N TYR A 29 17.23 6.17 4.11
CA TYR A 29 16.12 5.50 3.42
C TYR A 29 16.11 4.00 3.61
N LYS A 30 17.29 3.35 3.64
CA LYS A 30 17.37 1.90 3.77
C LYS A 30 16.94 1.48 5.18
N LYS A 31 17.45 2.15 6.20
CA LYS A 31 17.10 1.88 7.60
C LYS A 31 15.60 2.14 7.83
N GLU A 32 15.07 3.23 7.31
CA GLU A 32 13.64 3.56 7.46
C GLU A 32 12.74 2.59 6.68
N ALA A 33 13.10 2.19 5.47
CA ALA A 33 12.37 1.16 4.73
C ALA A 33 12.30 -0.15 5.52
N ILE A 34 13.43 -0.62 6.07
CA ILE A 34 13.47 -1.81 6.93
C ILE A 34 12.57 -1.65 8.15
N ARG A 35 12.60 -0.49 8.82
CA ARG A 35 11.75 -0.21 9.99
C ARG A 35 10.27 -0.29 9.65
N VAL A 36 9.84 0.40 8.59
CA VAL A 36 8.44 0.43 8.14
C VAL A 36 7.98 -0.97 7.75
N MET A 37 8.78 -1.69 6.96
CA MET A 37 8.43 -3.03 6.49
C MET A 37 8.43 -4.09 7.60
N SER A 38 9.33 -3.97 8.58
CA SER A 38 9.35 -4.85 9.76
C SER A 38 8.09 -4.68 10.60
N ALA A 39 7.59 -3.45 10.74
CA ALA A 39 6.33 -3.17 11.43
C ALA A 39 5.11 -3.63 10.62
N LEU A 40 5.17 -3.60 9.28
CA LEU A 40 4.11 -4.03 8.39
C LEU A 40 3.88 -5.54 8.43
N LYS A 41 4.96 -6.33 8.43
CA LYS A 41 4.96 -7.80 8.35
C LYS A 41 3.89 -8.49 9.23
N PRO A 42 3.84 -8.28 10.55
CA PRO A 42 2.87 -8.95 11.42
C PRO A 42 1.43 -8.44 11.23
N GLN A 43 1.24 -7.21 10.74
CA GLN A 43 -0.08 -6.64 10.55
C GLN A 43 -0.78 -7.24 9.32
N VAL A 44 -0.03 -7.50 8.25
CA VAL A 44 -0.56 -8.02 6.98
C VAL A 44 -0.98 -9.49 7.07
N VAL A 45 -0.25 -10.30 7.83
CA VAL A 45 -0.53 -11.74 7.99
C VAL A 45 -1.89 -11.97 8.63
N GLY A 46 -2.65 -12.90 8.07
CA GLY A 46 -3.98 -13.29 8.53
C GLY A 46 -4.96 -13.51 7.38
N THR A 47 -6.22 -13.71 7.75
CA THR A 47 -7.31 -13.87 6.79
C THR A 47 -8.14 -12.61 6.74
N TRP A 48 -8.41 -12.14 5.52
CA TRP A 48 -9.08 -10.89 5.23
C TRP A 48 -10.26 -11.13 4.30
N VAL A 49 -11.42 -10.58 4.65
CA VAL A 49 -12.56 -10.48 3.72
C VAL A 49 -12.35 -9.27 2.85
N LEU A 50 -12.45 -9.43 1.54
CA LEU A 50 -12.54 -8.34 0.58
C LEU A 50 -13.96 -7.77 0.66
N ASN A 51 -14.19 -6.98 1.70
CA ASN A 51 -15.50 -6.45 2.09
C ASN A 51 -16.08 -5.56 0.99
N ARG A 52 -15.27 -4.73 0.33
CA ARG A 52 -15.69 -3.97 -0.85
C ARG A 52 -14.64 -4.03 -1.96
N VAL A 53 -15.04 -4.36 -3.17
CA VAL A 53 -14.19 -4.28 -4.37
C VAL A 53 -14.83 -3.33 -5.36
N GLN A 54 -14.15 -2.23 -5.65
CA GLN A 54 -14.62 -1.17 -6.53
C GLN A 54 -14.00 -1.33 -7.91
N ILE A 55 -14.86 -1.38 -8.92
CA ILE A 55 -14.49 -1.55 -10.32
C ILE A 55 -15.12 -0.42 -11.11
N ASN A 56 -14.32 0.27 -11.91
CA ASN A 56 -14.80 1.21 -12.90
C ASN A 56 -15.05 0.48 -14.23
N ALA A 57 -16.20 0.74 -14.84
CA ALA A 57 -16.51 0.17 -16.15
C ALA A 57 -15.65 0.80 -17.24
N GLN A 58 -14.91 -0.03 -17.94
CA GLN A 58 -14.17 0.37 -19.12
C GLN A 58 -14.99 0.09 -20.37
N ARG A 59 -15.66 1.12 -20.89
CA ARG A 59 -16.62 1.03 -22.02
C ARG A 59 -16.05 0.39 -23.30
N TYR A 60 -14.72 0.36 -23.46
CA TYR A 60 -14.05 -0.19 -24.64
C TYR A 60 -13.15 -1.41 -24.33
N ASN A 61 -13.26 -1.99 -23.14
CA ASN A 61 -12.51 -3.19 -22.78
C ASN A 61 -13.36 -4.44 -23.05
N MET A 62 -12.91 -5.28 -23.98
CA MET A 62 -13.62 -6.52 -24.35
C MET A 62 -13.77 -7.49 -23.17
N ALA A 63 -12.82 -7.50 -22.24
CA ALA A 63 -12.91 -8.34 -21.04
C ALA A 63 -14.06 -7.88 -20.13
N SER A 64 -14.22 -6.57 -19.92
CA SER A 64 -15.32 -6.00 -19.14
C SER A 64 -16.68 -6.30 -19.76
N TYR A 65 -16.80 -6.24 -21.09
CA TYR A 65 -18.03 -6.60 -21.79
C TYR A 65 -18.38 -8.09 -21.60
N GLY A 66 -17.39 -8.99 -21.72
CA GLY A 66 -17.56 -10.42 -21.46
C GLY A 66 -17.99 -10.76 -20.03
N ALA A 67 -17.54 -9.97 -19.04
CA ALA A 67 -17.96 -10.10 -17.65
C ALA A 67 -19.24 -9.31 -17.29
N LYS A 68 -19.90 -8.67 -18.28
CA LYS A 68 -21.09 -7.82 -18.09
C LYS A 68 -20.88 -6.64 -17.13
N LEU A 69 -19.64 -6.15 -17.02
CA LEU A 69 -19.26 -4.97 -16.22
C LEU A 69 -19.41 -3.71 -17.09
N VAL A 70 -20.67 -3.34 -17.33
CA VAL A 70 -21.05 -2.22 -18.22
C VAL A 70 -21.16 -0.87 -17.49
N ALA A 71 -21.18 -0.90 -16.16
CA ALA A 71 -21.23 0.27 -15.29
C ALA A 71 -20.30 0.08 -14.09
N ASP A 72 -19.91 1.17 -13.46
CA ASP A 72 -19.12 1.14 -12.23
C ASP A 72 -19.84 0.27 -11.20
N THR A 73 -19.10 -0.68 -10.63
CA THR A 73 -19.65 -1.74 -9.81
C THR A 73 -18.87 -1.83 -8.51
N THR A 74 -19.58 -1.89 -7.40
CA THR A 74 -19.00 -2.24 -6.10
C THR A 74 -19.52 -3.61 -5.68
N PHE A 75 -18.64 -4.59 -5.61
CA PHE A 75 -18.96 -5.88 -5.00
C PHE A 75 -18.83 -5.77 -3.48
N GLN A 76 -19.77 -6.40 -2.76
CA GLN A 76 -19.71 -6.59 -1.31
C GLN A 76 -19.31 -8.03 -1.01
N ASP A 77 -18.54 -8.24 0.06
CA ASP A 77 -18.11 -9.56 0.54
C ASP A 77 -17.58 -10.46 -0.60
N PHE A 78 -16.72 -9.87 -1.41
CA PHE A 78 -16.37 -10.38 -2.73
C PHE A 78 -15.63 -11.72 -2.68
N ALA A 79 -14.63 -11.81 -1.80
CA ALA A 79 -13.75 -12.95 -1.65
C ALA A 79 -13.10 -12.93 -0.27
N THR A 80 -12.35 -13.98 0.05
CA THR A 80 -11.48 -14.02 1.23
C THR A 80 -10.05 -14.24 0.78
N ILE A 81 -9.10 -13.46 1.30
CA ILE A 81 -7.66 -13.68 1.07
C ILE A 81 -6.99 -14.09 2.38
N THR A 82 -6.20 -15.16 2.34
CA THR A 82 -5.33 -15.56 3.44
C THR A 82 -3.90 -15.22 3.07
N ILE A 83 -3.23 -14.44 3.90
CA ILE A 83 -1.87 -13.98 3.69
C ILE A 83 -0.98 -14.52 4.80
N GLN A 84 0.19 -15.04 4.43
CA GLN A 84 1.15 -15.68 5.32
C GLN A 84 2.58 -15.39 4.88
N GLN A 85 3.55 -15.72 5.74
CA GLN A 85 4.95 -15.71 5.36
C GLN A 85 5.20 -16.73 4.23
N PRO A 86 6.11 -16.44 3.29
CA PRO A 86 6.38 -17.32 2.17
C PRO A 86 7.03 -18.62 2.64
N LEU A 87 6.56 -19.76 2.11
CA LEU A 87 7.17 -21.07 2.37
C LEU A 87 8.56 -21.19 1.75
N LYS A 88 8.81 -20.45 0.65
CA LYS A 88 10.09 -20.36 -0.04
C LYS A 88 10.29 -18.92 -0.48
N LEU A 89 11.45 -18.35 -0.15
CA LEU A 89 11.84 -17.03 -0.61
C LEU A 89 12.20 -17.10 -2.09
N TRP A 90 11.79 -16.07 -2.85
CA TRP A 90 12.22 -15.87 -4.22
C TRP A 90 13.63 -15.27 -4.29
N ASP A 91 14.02 -14.50 -3.27
CA ASP A 91 15.33 -13.88 -3.17
C ASP A 91 16.08 -14.49 -1.98
N THR A 92 17.33 -14.91 -2.18
CA THR A 92 18.20 -15.39 -1.11
C THR A 92 19.54 -14.64 -1.19
N PRO A 93 19.94 -13.89 -0.15
CA PRO A 93 19.26 -13.70 1.14
C PRO A 93 17.99 -12.84 1.05
N GLU A 94 17.09 -12.94 2.04
CA GLU A 94 15.90 -12.09 2.12
C GLU A 94 16.31 -10.60 2.24
N ASP A 95 15.65 -9.74 1.46
CA ASP A 95 15.76 -8.29 1.63
C ASP A 95 14.79 -7.83 2.75
N PRO A 96 15.29 -7.40 3.92
CA PRO A 96 14.42 -6.95 5.01
C PRO A 96 13.66 -5.65 4.69
N GLY A 97 14.11 -4.88 3.69
CA GLY A 97 13.43 -3.68 3.22
C GLY A 97 12.30 -3.97 2.23
N ALA A 98 12.09 -5.23 1.87
CA ALA A 98 11.08 -5.62 0.89
C ALA A 98 10.53 -7.04 1.15
N PRO A 99 9.75 -7.20 2.23
CA PRO A 99 9.30 -8.51 2.66
C PRO A 99 8.36 -9.12 1.62
N GLN A 100 8.52 -10.42 1.47
CA GLN A 100 7.72 -11.26 0.58
C GLN A 100 6.57 -11.90 1.37
N PHE A 101 5.45 -12.15 0.70
CA PHE A 101 4.26 -12.79 1.24
C PHE A 101 3.75 -13.83 0.25
N SER A 102 3.17 -14.89 0.80
CA SER A 102 2.41 -15.87 0.04
C SER A 102 1.00 -15.97 0.59
N GLY A 103 0.11 -16.62 -0.13
CA GLY A 103 -1.25 -16.73 0.34
C GLY A 103 -2.17 -17.43 -0.64
N SER A 104 -3.46 -17.21 -0.44
CA SER A 104 -4.47 -17.63 -1.41
C SER A 104 -5.69 -16.73 -1.36
N ILE A 105 -6.39 -16.61 -2.48
CA ILE A 105 -7.72 -16.01 -2.57
C ILE A 105 -8.75 -17.12 -2.76
N ARG A 106 -9.76 -17.13 -1.90
CA ARG A 106 -10.94 -17.97 -2.01
C ARG A 106 -12.09 -17.16 -2.62
N PHE A 107 -12.53 -17.55 -3.81
CA PHE A 107 -13.63 -16.93 -4.55
C PHE A 107 -14.61 -18.00 -5.00
N ARG A 108 -15.89 -17.84 -4.64
CA ARG A 108 -16.98 -18.78 -5.02
C ARG A 108 -16.66 -20.27 -4.77
N GLY A 109 -15.97 -20.56 -3.67
CA GLY A 109 -15.61 -21.93 -3.28
C GLY A 109 -14.34 -22.49 -3.94
N LYS A 110 -13.70 -21.74 -4.85
CA LYS A 110 -12.38 -22.06 -5.42
C LYS A 110 -11.29 -21.28 -4.70
N THR A 111 -10.08 -21.84 -4.65
CA THR A 111 -8.92 -21.24 -3.97
C THR A 111 -7.76 -21.14 -4.95
N TYR A 112 -7.17 -19.97 -5.07
CA TYR A 112 -6.04 -19.70 -5.97
C TYR A 112 -4.84 -19.18 -5.20
N PRO A 113 -3.63 -19.71 -5.42
CA PRO A 113 -2.43 -19.29 -4.72
C PRO A 113 -1.99 -17.90 -5.18
N LEU A 114 -1.53 -17.10 -4.23
CA LEU A 114 -1.06 -15.73 -4.44
C LEU A 114 0.36 -15.55 -3.90
N TYR A 115 1.06 -14.60 -4.49
CA TYR A 115 2.37 -14.12 -4.05
C TYR A 115 2.46 -12.61 -4.26
N PHE A 116 3.16 -11.93 -3.37
CA PHE A 116 3.57 -10.54 -3.59
C PHE A 116 4.78 -10.17 -2.75
N ARG A 117 5.57 -9.22 -3.26
CA ARG A 117 6.66 -8.57 -2.55
C ARG A 117 6.29 -7.12 -2.33
N THR A 118 6.51 -6.63 -1.12
CA THR A 118 6.21 -5.24 -0.75
C THR A 118 7.46 -4.37 -0.78
N MET A 119 7.27 -3.07 -0.96
CA MET A 119 8.29 -2.04 -0.78
C MET A 119 7.67 -0.87 0.00
N ALA A 120 8.44 -0.21 0.85
CA ALA A 120 7.96 0.96 1.57
C ALA A 120 7.62 2.12 0.63
N GLY A 121 6.55 2.85 0.94
CA GLY A 121 6.22 4.08 0.23
C GLY A 121 7.21 5.21 0.50
N TYR A 122 7.59 5.95 -0.53
CA TYR A 122 8.57 7.03 -0.43
C TYR A 122 8.13 8.12 0.56
N GLU A 123 6.88 8.60 0.45
CA GLU A 123 6.32 9.59 1.39
C GLU A 123 6.26 9.06 2.83
N ARG A 124 6.08 7.75 3.00
CA ARG A 124 6.06 7.13 4.33
C ARG A 124 7.42 7.15 4.98
N ILE A 125 8.49 7.01 4.19
CA ILE A 125 9.87 7.12 4.66
C ILE A 125 10.22 8.58 4.97
N GLU A 126 9.96 9.51 4.06
CA GLU A 126 10.37 10.90 4.23
C GLU A 126 9.54 11.68 5.25
N LYS A 127 8.21 11.50 5.21
CA LYS A 127 7.24 12.38 5.90
C LYS A 127 6.42 11.63 6.93
N GLY A 128 6.52 10.30 6.98
CA GLY A 128 5.66 9.46 7.84
C GLY A 128 4.21 9.36 7.36
N THR A 129 3.88 9.90 6.17
CA THR A 129 2.52 9.98 5.61
C THR A 129 2.38 9.10 4.35
N GLY A 130 1.18 9.03 3.76
CA GLY A 130 0.94 8.26 2.54
C GLY A 130 0.80 6.75 2.77
N TYR A 131 0.80 5.95 1.71
CA TYR A 131 0.66 4.49 1.82
C TYR A 131 1.86 3.85 2.51
N VAL A 132 1.62 2.76 3.25
CA VAL A 132 2.68 2.05 3.98
C VAL A 132 3.53 1.23 3.02
N ALA A 133 2.90 0.59 2.03
CA ALA A 133 3.60 -0.25 1.06
C ALA A 133 3.07 -0.12 -0.36
N LEU A 134 3.93 -0.49 -1.31
CA LEU A 134 3.64 -0.78 -2.71
C LEU A 134 3.92 -2.24 -2.96
N PHE A 135 3.12 -2.90 -3.79
CA PHE A 135 3.36 -4.27 -4.21
C PHE A 135 2.65 -4.59 -5.51
N THR A 136 3.11 -5.65 -6.17
CA THR A 136 2.36 -6.29 -7.25
C THR A 136 1.88 -7.65 -6.76
N LEU A 137 0.58 -7.88 -6.87
CA LEU A 137 -0.03 -9.16 -6.57
C LEU A 137 0.07 -10.06 -7.79
N TYR A 138 0.52 -11.29 -7.59
CA TYR A 138 0.64 -12.32 -8.63
C TYR A 138 -0.12 -13.58 -8.25
N TYR A 139 -0.70 -14.26 -9.22
CA TYR A 139 -1.05 -15.67 -9.06
C TYR A 139 0.22 -16.51 -9.08
N ASN A 140 0.36 -17.43 -8.11
CA ASN A 140 1.56 -18.24 -7.95
C ASN A 140 1.25 -19.73 -7.99
N PHE A 141 0.89 -20.26 -9.16
CA PHE A 141 0.64 -21.68 -9.36
C PHE A 141 1.98 -22.44 -9.45
N PRO A 142 2.36 -23.23 -8.42
CA PRO A 142 3.69 -23.82 -8.37
C PRO A 142 3.90 -24.93 -9.41
N ASN A 143 2.82 -25.60 -9.84
CA ASN A 143 2.87 -26.71 -10.77
C ASN A 143 1.73 -26.60 -11.79
N GLY A 144 2.10 -26.49 -13.07
CA GLY A 144 1.17 -26.62 -14.19
C GLY A 144 0.61 -25.29 -14.73
N PRO A 145 -0.19 -25.38 -15.81
CA PRO A 145 -0.79 -24.21 -16.44
C PRO A 145 -1.82 -23.54 -15.54
N LEU A 146 -2.12 -22.27 -15.83
CA LEU A 146 -3.21 -21.55 -15.19
C LEU A 146 -4.53 -22.33 -15.35
N PRO A 147 -5.28 -22.59 -14.26
CA PRO A 147 -6.59 -23.20 -14.36
C PRO A 147 -7.50 -22.42 -15.32
N ASN A 148 -8.19 -23.12 -16.22
CA ASN A 148 -9.13 -22.47 -17.15
C ASN A 148 -10.58 -22.61 -16.66
N ASP A 149 -10.84 -22.17 -15.43
CA ASP A 149 -12.17 -22.18 -14.84
C ASP A 149 -12.84 -20.79 -14.87
N PRO A 150 -14.19 -20.72 -14.83
CA PRO A 150 -14.91 -19.45 -14.91
C PRO A 150 -14.57 -18.47 -13.79
N GLU A 151 -14.32 -18.97 -12.57
CA GLU A 151 -14.00 -18.15 -11.41
C GLU A 151 -12.66 -17.43 -11.57
N LEU A 152 -11.61 -18.14 -11.99
CA LEU A 152 -10.30 -17.54 -12.25
C LEU A 152 -10.36 -16.57 -13.42
N ARG A 153 -11.04 -16.94 -14.52
CA ARG A 153 -11.24 -16.02 -15.66
C ARG A 153 -11.93 -14.73 -15.22
N PHE A 154 -12.91 -14.82 -14.33
CA PHE A 154 -13.58 -13.64 -13.78
C PHE A 154 -12.63 -12.79 -12.93
N LEU A 155 -11.85 -13.40 -12.03
CA LEU A 155 -10.87 -12.66 -11.21
C LEU A 155 -9.79 -11.96 -12.07
N THR A 156 -9.32 -12.62 -13.14
CA THR A 156 -8.41 -12.01 -14.12
C THR A 156 -9.08 -10.88 -14.90
N THR A 157 -10.35 -11.05 -15.27
CA THR A 157 -11.12 -10.02 -15.99
C THR A 157 -11.31 -8.75 -15.16
N VAL A 158 -11.56 -8.88 -13.86
CA VAL A 158 -11.61 -7.75 -12.93
C VAL A 158 -10.23 -7.26 -12.49
N ARG A 159 -9.16 -7.91 -12.95
CA ARG A 159 -7.75 -7.57 -12.68
C ARG A 159 -7.41 -7.53 -11.18
N ILE A 160 -7.79 -8.58 -10.44
CA ILE A 160 -7.30 -8.75 -9.05
C ILE A 160 -5.76 -8.79 -9.01
N GLU A 161 -5.14 -9.45 -9.98
CA GLU A 161 -3.69 -9.41 -10.19
C GLU A 161 -3.26 -8.05 -10.73
N ASP A 162 -2.75 -7.18 -9.87
CA ASP A 162 -2.33 -5.83 -10.23
C ASP A 162 -1.31 -5.23 -9.25
N HIS A 163 -0.91 -3.99 -9.52
CA HIS A 163 -0.08 -3.14 -8.71
C HIS A 163 -0.96 -2.36 -7.74
N TYR A 164 -0.57 -2.35 -6.48
CA TYR A 164 -1.32 -1.73 -5.39
C TYR A 164 -0.44 -0.88 -4.51
N SER A 165 -1.06 0.16 -3.95
CA SER A 165 -0.63 0.77 -2.71
C SER A 165 -1.47 0.22 -1.55
N MET A 166 -0.84 0.10 -0.38
CA MET A 166 -1.44 -0.47 0.83
C MET A 166 -1.49 0.55 1.96
N GLU A 167 -2.65 0.65 2.59
CA GLU A 167 -2.83 1.29 3.89
C GLU A 167 -3.42 0.27 4.88
N ILE A 168 -3.01 0.35 6.15
CA ILE A 168 -3.59 -0.42 7.23
C ILE A 168 -4.22 0.58 8.19
N GLY A 169 -5.46 0.34 8.59
CA GLY A 169 -6.15 1.18 9.56
C GLY A 169 -5.47 1.13 10.92
N ALA A 170 -5.64 2.17 11.72
CA ALA A 170 -5.05 2.25 13.05
C ALA A 170 -5.50 1.10 13.99
N ASP A 171 -6.62 0.45 13.69
CA ASP A 171 -7.13 -0.70 14.40
C ASP A 171 -6.40 -2.03 14.08
N GLY A 172 -5.56 -2.05 13.04
CA GLY A 172 -4.91 -3.25 12.53
C GLY A 172 -5.88 -4.32 11.99
N LYS A 173 -7.16 -3.97 11.84
CA LYS A 173 -8.26 -4.86 11.41
C LYS A 173 -8.85 -4.44 10.08
N THR A 174 -8.52 -3.26 9.59
CA THR A 174 -8.89 -2.78 8.26
C THR A 174 -7.65 -2.61 7.40
N MET A 175 -7.79 -2.94 6.12
CA MET A 175 -6.72 -2.78 5.14
C MET A 175 -7.33 -2.27 3.83
N LEU A 176 -6.61 -1.37 3.18
CA LEU A 176 -7.04 -0.72 1.96
C LEU A 176 -5.97 -0.94 0.90
N TRP A 177 -6.35 -1.58 -0.20
CA TRP A 177 -5.52 -1.66 -1.39
C TRP A 177 -6.09 -0.74 -2.46
N LYS A 178 -5.33 0.27 -2.88
CA LYS A 178 -5.68 1.12 -4.02
C LYS A 178 -4.85 0.67 -5.21
N ALA A 179 -5.51 0.26 -6.29
CA ALA A 179 -4.80 -0.16 -7.48
C ALA A 179 -4.31 1.04 -8.30
N PHE A 180 -3.26 0.82 -9.08
CA PHE A 180 -2.74 1.82 -10.02
C PHE A 180 -3.45 1.78 -11.38
N ASN A 181 -4.26 0.76 -11.65
CA ASN A 181 -5.03 0.66 -12.88
C ASN A 181 -6.38 1.39 -12.79
N ASN A 182 -7.00 1.62 -13.96
CA ASN A 182 -8.28 2.31 -14.07
C ASN A 182 -9.50 1.38 -14.01
N SER A 183 -9.34 0.05 -13.95
CA SER A 183 -10.46 -0.90 -13.97
C SER A 183 -10.87 -1.34 -12.57
N LEU A 184 -9.91 -1.74 -11.73
CA LEU A 184 -10.11 -2.02 -10.32
C LEU A 184 -9.47 -0.86 -9.58
N THR A 185 -10.26 -0.10 -8.84
CA THR A 185 -9.75 1.11 -8.19
C THR A 185 -9.31 0.84 -6.77
N GLN A 186 -10.10 0.04 -6.05
CA GLN A 186 -9.96 -0.11 -4.61
C GLN A 186 -10.50 -1.43 -4.10
N ILE A 187 -9.83 -1.96 -3.08
CA ILE A 187 -10.27 -3.10 -2.27
C ILE A 187 -10.22 -2.69 -0.80
N ASP A 188 -11.39 -2.61 -0.16
CA ASP A 188 -11.52 -2.47 1.29
C ASP A 188 -11.59 -3.86 1.92
N MET A 189 -10.71 -4.13 2.87
CA MET A 189 -10.61 -5.40 3.56
C MET A 189 -10.86 -5.28 5.06
N ARG A 190 -11.40 -6.35 5.63
CA ARG A 190 -11.58 -6.54 7.07
C ARG A 190 -10.99 -7.86 7.50
N LYS A 191 -10.22 -7.83 8.58
CA LYS A 191 -9.64 -9.03 9.19
C LYS A 191 -10.74 -9.88 9.81
N GLN A 192 -10.68 -11.20 9.61
CA GLN A 192 -11.58 -12.18 10.24
C GLN A 192 -11.19 -12.43 11.70
#